data_AF-A0A1Z9M0R3-F1
#
_entry.id   AF-A0A1Z9M0R3-F1
#
_cell.length_a   1.000
_cell.length_b   1.000
_cell.length_c   1.000
_cell.angle_alpha   90.00
_cell.angle_beta   90.00
_cell.angle_gamma   90.00
#
_symmetry.space_group_name_H-M   'P 1'
#
loop_
_entity.id
_entity.type
_entity.pdbx_description
1 polymer ?
#
loop_
_entity_poly.entity_id
_entity_poly.type
_entity_poly.pdbx_seq_one_letter_code
_entity_poly.pdbx_strand_id
1 'polypeptide(L)'
;MIYKLFLIIFLSNLYFSLDILKPTKSNIIDCHEPSDLAFDSSNSTFYCVSDEGAIYHFDKNLNLIKKFQTDLRDLESIYIDKENIYIIDERTRYIVTINKEDFTEKNRRLINYLG
;
A
#
# COMPACT_ATOMS: atom_id res chain seq x y z
N MET A 1 -6.37 55.83 18.93
CA MET A 1 -5.87 55.46 17.58
C MET A 1 -5.13 54.12 17.54
N ILE A 2 -4.70 53.57 18.69
CA ILE A 2 -3.91 52.32 18.79
C ILE A 2 -4.75 51.03 18.63
N TYR A 3 -6.03 51.05 19.03
CA TYR A 3 -6.90 49.85 19.01
C TYR A 3 -7.32 49.40 17.59
N LYS A 4 -7.38 50.32 16.62
CA LYS A 4 -7.69 49.99 15.21
C LYS A 4 -6.57 49.18 14.54
N LEU A 5 -5.31 49.37 14.95
CA LEU A 5 -4.16 48.66 14.38
C LEU A 5 -4.10 47.20 14.88
N PHE A 6 -4.48 46.95 16.14
CA PHE A 6 -4.57 45.58 16.69
C PHE A 6 -5.69 44.75 16.07
N LEU A 7 -6.82 45.37 15.70
CA LEU A 7 -7.94 44.67 15.08
C LEU A 7 -7.61 44.16 13.65
N ILE A 8 -6.81 44.92 12.90
CA ILE A 8 -6.40 44.56 11.53
C ILE A 8 -5.42 43.38 11.54
N ILE A 9 -4.53 43.30 12.53
CA ILE A 9 -3.56 42.19 12.69
C ILE A 9 -4.26 40.90 13.15
N PHE A 10 -5.37 41.00 13.89
CA PHE A 10 -6.12 39.82 14.34
C PHE A 10 -6.98 39.20 13.23
N LEU A 11 -7.47 40.00 12.29
CA LEU A 11 -8.30 39.54 11.15
C LEU A 11 -7.48 38.92 10.00
N SER A 12 -6.18 39.19 9.90
CA SER A 12 -5.33 38.69 8.82
C SER A 12 -4.77 37.27 9.04
N ASN A 13 -5.03 36.64 10.19
CA ASN A 13 -4.31 35.43 10.61
C ASN A 13 -5.12 34.11 10.58
N LEU A 14 -6.34 34.08 10.05
CA LEU A 14 -7.21 32.89 10.17
C LEU A 14 -7.84 32.42 8.85
N TYR A 15 -7.05 32.39 7.79
CA TYR A 15 -7.41 31.65 6.57
C TYR A 15 -6.32 30.64 6.21
N PHE A 16 -6.15 29.62 7.04
CA PHE A 16 -5.56 28.37 6.57
C PHE A 16 -6.68 27.52 5.96
N SER A 17 -6.72 27.46 4.63
CA SER A 17 -7.42 26.37 3.94
C SER A 17 -6.70 25.09 4.32
N LEU A 18 -7.36 24.23 5.08
CA LEU A 18 -6.88 22.86 5.22
C LEU A 18 -7.16 22.20 3.87
N ASP A 19 -6.13 22.06 3.04
CA ASP A 19 -6.22 21.31 1.79
C ASP A 19 -6.33 19.83 2.17
N ILE A 20 -7.56 19.42 2.51
CA ILE A 20 -7.90 18.04 2.80
C ILE A 20 -7.76 17.29 1.48
N LEU A 21 -6.86 16.30 1.46
CA LEU A 21 -6.81 15.30 0.41
C LEU A 21 -8.18 14.61 0.34
N LYS A 22 -8.91 14.89 -0.74
CA LYS A 22 -10.19 14.25 -1.04
C LYS A 22 -9.98 13.22 -2.13
N PRO A 23 -10.46 11.98 -1.96
CA PRO A 23 -10.46 11.03 -3.05
C PRO A 23 -11.28 11.59 -4.22
N THR A 24 -10.69 11.60 -5.42
CA THR A 24 -11.37 12.01 -6.66
C THR A 24 -12.18 10.86 -7.27
N LYS A 25 -11.82 9.63 -6.93
CA LYS A 25 -12.50 8.39 -7.33
C LYS A 25 -12.34 7.36 -6.23
N SER A 26 -13.32 6.48 -6.11
CA SER A 26 -13.27 5.30 -5.25
C SER A 26 -13.76 4.10 -6.06
N ASN A 27 -13.06 2.99 -5.95
CA ASN A 27 -13.45 1.73 -6.58
C ASN A 27 -13.43 0.66 -5.49
N ILE A 28 -14.35 -0.29 -5.60
CA ILE A 28 -14.37 -1.49 -4.77
C ILE A 28 -13.53 -2.54 -5.49
N ILE A 29 -12.67 -3.22 -4.75
CA ILE A 29 -11.84 -4.31 -5.26
C ILE A 29 -12.17 -5.60 -4.52
N ASP A 30 -11.96 -6.74 -5.18
CA ASP A 30 -12.10 -8.06 -4.57
C ASP A 30 -10.78 -8.47 -3.88
N CYS A 31 -10.46 -7.79 -2.78
CA CYS A 31 -9.35 -8.09 -1.87
C CYS A 31 -9.94 -8.12 -0.46
N HIS A 32 -10.04 -9.30 0.15
CA HIS A 32 -10.57 -9.47 1.51
C HIS A 32 -9.46 -9.17 2.53
N GLU A 33 -9.77 -8.41 3.58
CA GLU A 33 -8.81 -7.93 4.58
C GLU A 33 -7.52 -7.34 3.93
N PRO A 34 -7.64 -6.28 3.09
CA PRO A 34 -6.50 -5.72 2.37
C PRO A 34 -5.58 -4.90 3.28
N SER A 35 -4.27 -5.15 3.22
CA SER A 35 -3.29 -4.49 4.10
C SER A 35 -2.40 -3.50 3.34
N ASP A 36 -1.97 -3.85 2.11
CA ASP A 36 -1.15 -2.97 1.26
C ASP A 36 -1.43 -3.21 -0.25
N LEU A 37 -1.12 -2.21 -1.08
CA LEU A 37 -1.34 -2.18 -2.52
C LEU A 37 -0.13 -1.58 -3.26
N ALA A 38 0.46 -2.34 -4.17
CA ALA A 38 1.56 -1.89 -5.03
C ALA A 38 1.16 -1.81 -6.51
N PHE A 39 1.64 -0.76 -7.19
CA PHE A 39 1.48 -0.60 -8.64
C PHE A 39 2.72 -1.12 -9.38
N ASP A 40 2.50 -2.00 -10.36
CA ASP A 40 3.53 -2.46 -11.29
C ASP A 40 3.46 -1.62 -12.57
N SER A 41 4.43 -0.71 -12.74
CA SER A 41 4.50 0.15 -13.92
C SER A 41 4.85 -0.59 -15.21
N SER A 42 5.40 -1.81 -15.14
CA SER A 42 5.83 -2.55 -16.34
C SER A 42 4.67 -3.05 -17.19
N ASN A 43 3.53 -3.33 -16.56
CA ASN A 43 2.32 -3.84 -17.21
C ASN A 43 1.06 -3.02 -16.82
N SER A 44 1.22 -1.96 -16.03
CA SER A 44 0.13 -1.13 -15.50
C SER A 44 -0.90 -1.95 -14.73
N THR A 45 -0.43 -2.85 -13.86
CA THR A 45 -1.28 -3.68 -12.99
C THR A 45 -1.06 -3.34 -11.52
N PHE A 46 -1.91 -3.87 -10.65
CA PHE A 46 -1.82 -3.67 -9.21
C PHE A 46 -1.73 -5.01 -8.50
N TYR A 47 -1.01 -5.08 -7.39
CA TYR A 47 -1.05 -6.22 -6.49
C TYR A 47 -1.44 -5.76 -5.07
N CYS A 48 -2.37 -6.48 -4.46
CA CYS A 48 -2.85 -6.28 -3.09
C CYS A 48 -2.41 -7.47 -2.24
N VAL A 49 -1.92 -7.22 -1.03
CA VAL A 49 -1.75 -8.26 0.00
C VAL A 49 -2.87 -8.19 1.02
N SER A 50 -3.08 -9.31 1.69
CA SER A 50 -4.16 -9.51 2.64
C SER A 50 -3.65 -10.20 3.91
N ASP A 51 -4.23 -9.84 5.05
CA ASP A 51 -3.99 -10.48 6.35
C ASP A 51 -4.28 -11.98 6.32
N GLU A 52 -5.09 -12.43 5.37
CA GLU A 52 -5.37 -13.85 5.16
C GLU A 52 -4.22 -14.61 4.48
N GLY A 53 -3.10 -13.97 4.14
CA GLY A 53 -1.95 -14.62 3.51
C GLY A 53 -2.03 -14.72 1.99
N ALA A 54 -2.89 -13.91 1.37
CA ALA A 54 -3.12 -13.95 -0.08
C ALA A 54 -2.54 -12.73 -0.80
N ILE A 55 -2.10 -12.95 -2.04
CA ILE A 55 -1.71 -11.91 -2.99
C ILE A 55 -2.73 -11.89 -4.11
N TYR A 56 -3.33 -10.72 -4.37
CA TYR A 56 -4.30 -10.49 -5.42
C TYR A 56 -3.67 -9.63 -6.51
N HIS A 57 -3.80 -10.04 -7.77
CA HIS A 57 -3.29 -9.32 -8.93
C HIS A 57 -4.46 -8.76 -9.74
N PHE A 58 -4.47 -7.45 -9.98
CA PHE A 58 -5.54 -6.73 -10.66
C PHE A 58 -5.05 -6.03 -11.92
N ASP A 59 -5.92 -5.91 -12.92
CA ASP A 59 -5.66 -5.08 -14.09
C ASP A 59 -5.71 -3.57 -13.75
N LYS A 60 -5.41 -2.72 -14.74
CA LYS A 60 -5.46 -1.25 -14.60
C LYS A 60 -6.84 -0.69 -14.21
N ASN A 61 -7.90 -1.47 -14.42
CA ASN A 61 -9.28 -1.11 -14.09
C ASN A 61 -9.72 -1.72 -12.75
N LEU A 62 -8.79 -2.36 -12.02
CA LEU A 62 -9.00 -3.05 -10.75
C LEU A 62 -9.87 -4.31 -10.85
N ASN A 63 -9.94 -4.94 -12.03
CA ASN A 63 -10.53 -6.28 -12.17
C ASN A 63 -9.51 -7.34 -11.73
N LEU A 64 -9.96 -8.32 -10.96
CA LEU A 64 -9.10 -9.41 -10.49
C LEU A 64 -8.63 -10.26 -11.69
N ILE A 65 -7.32 -10.32 -11.90
CA ILE A 65 -6.67 -11.20 -12.87
C ILE A 65 -6.42 -12.56 -12.22
N LYS A 66 -5.83 -12.57 -11.01
CA LYS A 66 -5.42 -13.80 -10.34
C LYS A 66 -5.27 -13.60 -8.83
N LYS A 67 -5.53 -14.66 -8.06
CA LYS A 67 -5.27 -14.76 -6.62
C LYS A 67 -4.23 -15.86 -6.38
N PHE A 68 -3.32 -15.61 -5.44
CA PHE A 68 -2.29 -16.55 -5.00
C PHE A 68 -2.36 -16.67 -3.50
N GLN A 69 -2.44 -17.91 -3.00
CA GLN A 69 -2.37 -18.18 -1.58
C GLN A 69 -0.92 -18.54 -1.23
N THR A 70 -0.37 -17.88 -0.20
CA THR A 70 0.93 -18.21 0.36
C THR A 70 0.78 -19.16 1.57
N ASP A 71 1.89 -19.67 2.08
CA ASP A 71 1.95 -20.40 3.35
C ASP A 71 2.02 -19.45 4.58
N LEU A 72 2.08 -18.14 4.34
CA LEU A 72 2.13 -17.09 5.34
C LEU A 72 0.72 -16.65 5.78
N ARG A 73 0.65 -15.80 6.80
CA ARG A 73 -0.53 -15.06 7.24
C ARG A 73 -0.07 -13.64 7.60
N ASP A 74 -0.98 -12.68 7.80
CA ASP A 74 -0.59 -11.35 8.29
C ASP A 74 0.35 -10.60 7.32
N LEU A 75 -0.03 -10.56 6.03
CA LEU A 75 0.79 -9.89 5.02
C LEU A 75 0.53 -8.38 5.01
N GLU A 76 1.44 -7.63 5.63
CA GLU A 76 1.24 -6.19 5.86
C GLU A 76 1.86 -5.29 4.79
N SER A 77 2.73 -5.82 3.93
CA SER A 77 3.36 -5.00 2.90
C SER A 77 3.74 -5.76 1.64
N ILE A 78 3.69 -5.07 0.51
CA ILE A 78 4.10 -5.56 -0.80
C ILE A 78 4.92 -4.51 -1.56
N TYR A 79 6.02 -4.97 -2.18
CA TYR A 79 6.80 -4.21 -3.14
C TYR A 79 7.03 -5.04 -4.40
N ILE A 80 7.11 -4.38 -5.56
CA ILE A 80 7.23 -5.04 -6.85
C ILE A 80 8.32 -4.36 -7.66
N ASP A 81 9.23 -5.15 -8.20
CA ASP A 81 10.19 -4.70 -9.22
C ASP A 81 9.89 -5.35 -10.58
N LYS A 82 10.84 -5.26 -11.51
CA LYS A 82 10.69 -5.82 -12.85
C LYS A 82 10.45 -7.34 -12.84
N GLU A 83 11.07 -8.08 -11.93
CA GLU A 83 11.16 -9.54 -11.92
C GLU A 83 10.57 -10.20 -10.67
N ASN A 84 10.38 -9.45 -9.60
CA ASN A 84 10.10 -9.99 -8.28
C ASN A 84 8.96 -9.23 -7.58
N ILE A 85 8.28 -9.98 -6.72
CA ILE A 85 7.36 -9.50 -5.70
C ILE A 85 8.04 -9.74 -4.34
N TYR A 86 8.01 -8.75 -3.47
CA TYR A 86 8.52 -8.82 -2.10
C TYR A 86 7.36 -8.62 -1.17
N ILE A 87 7.17 -9.53 -0.22
CA ILE A 87 6.13 -9.43 0.80
C ILE A 87 6.73 -9.56 2.19
N ILE A 88 6.06 -8.98 3.18
CA ILE A 88 6.39 -9.10 4.59
C ILE A 88 5.21 -9.75 5.31
N ASP A 89 5.49 -10.83 6.05
CA ASP A 89 4.57 -11.38 7.05
C ASP A 89 4.94 -10.78 8.42
N GLU A 90 4.07 -9.98 9.01
CA GLU A 90 4.33 -9.32 10.30
C GLU A 90 4.50 -10.35 11.43
N ARG A 91 3.64 -11.37 11.45
CA ARG A 91 3.60 -12.40 12.49
C ARG A 91 4.89 -13.22 12.54
N THR A 92 5.40 -13.65 11.38
CA THR A 92 6.63 -14.46 11.31
C THR A 92 7.88 -13.64 11.09
N ARG A 93 7.73 -12.37 10.68
CA ARG A 93 8.79 -11.43 10.36
C ARG A 93 9.67 -11.91 9.22
N TYR A 94 9.09 -12.68 8.29
CA TYR A 94 9.76 -13.07 7.07
C TYR A 94 9.54 -12.02 5.98
N ILE A 95 10.62 -11.67 5.29
CA ILE A 95 10.56 -11.11 3.94
C ILE A 95 10.64 -12.29 2.99
N VAL A 96 9.67 -12.41 2.09
CA VAL A 96 9.69 -13.42 1.03
C VAL A 96 9.80 -12.74 -0.32
N THR A 97 10.77 -13.19 -1.11
CA THR A 97 10.94 -12.80 -2.51
C THR A 97 10.33 -13.88 -3.39
N ILE A 98 9.44 -13.46 -4.27
CA ILE A 98 8.66 -14.32 -5.16
C ILE A 98 8.95 -13.90 -6.59
N ASN A 99 9.12 -14.87 -7.49
CA ASN A 99 9.19 -14.62 -8.92
C ASN A 99 7.84 -14.09 -9.43
N LYS A 100 7.84 -12.94 -10.10
CA LYS A 100 6.60 -12.32 -10.59
C LYS A 100 5.91 -13.10 -11.71
N GLU A 101 6.65 -13.88 -12.49
CA GLU A 101 6.13 -14.60 -13.66
C GLU A 101 5.39 -15.88 -13.25
N ASP A 102 6.02 -16.71 -12.43
CA ASP A 102 5.53 -18.04 -12.06
C ASP A 102 5.09 -18.16 -10.59
N PHE A 103 5.27 -17.11 -9.79
CA PHE A 103 4.91 -17.04 -8.37
C PHE A 103 5.65 -18.05 -7.48
N THR A 104 6.82 -18.52 -7.94
CA THR A 104 7.70 -19.36 -7.13
C THR A 104 8.46 -18.53 -6.10
N GLU A 105 8.57 -19.03 -4.88
CA GLU A 105 9.44 -18.44 -3.87
C GLU A 105 10.92 -18.57 -4.28
N LYS A 106 11.62 -17.44 -4.35
CA LYS A 106 13.06 -17.36 -4.63
C LYS A 106 13.89 -17.30 -3.35
N ASN A 107 13.40 -16.61 -2.33
CA ASN A 107 14.13 -16.38 -1.09
C ASN A 107 13.16 -16.11 0.07
N ARG A 108 13.57 -16.49 1.28
CA ARG A 108 12.91 -16.12 2.53
C ARG A 108 13.96 -15.73 3.58
N ARG A 109 13.79 -14.54 4.14
CA ARG A 109 14.72 -13.98 5.14
C ARG A 109 13.97 -13.53 6.38
N LEU A 110 14.40 -14.02 7.54
CA LEU A 110 13.92 -13.53 8.83
C LEU A 110 14.48 -12.11 9.11
N ILE A 111 13.62 -11.17 9.46
CA ILE A 111 14.01 -9.88 10.03
C ILE A 111 14.23 -10.09 11.52
N ASN A 112 15.43 -9.84 12.04
CA ASN A 112 15.69 -9.96 13.48
C ASN A 112 15.24 -8.69 14.23
N TYR A 113 14.89 -8.83 15.51
CA TYR A 113 14.47 -7.69 16.34
C TYR A 113 15.58 -6.65 16.53
N LEU A 114 16.84 -7.02 16.27
CA LEU A 114 18.02 -6.25 16.64
C LEU A 114 18.79 -5.66 15.44
N GLY A 115 18.30 -5.83 14.21
CA GLY A 115 19.03 -5.42 13.00
C GLY A 115 20.18 -6.35 12.65
#